data_AF-A0A8T0FZ42-F1
#
_entry.id   AF-A0A8T0FZ42-F1
#
_cell.length_a   1.000
_cell.length_b   1.000
_cell.length_c   1.000
_cell.angle_alpha   90.00
_cell.angle_beta   90.00
_cell.angle_gamma   90.00
#
_symmetry.space_group_name_H-M   'P 1'
#
loop_
_entity.id
_entity.type
_entity.pdbx_description
1 polymer ?
#
loop_
_entity_poly.entity_id
_entity_poly.type
_entity_poly.pdbx_seq_one_letter_code
_entity_poly.pdbx_strand_id
1 'polypeptide(L)'
;MYSGKSDNTPRTKNGLGYDWVMHLTKGLESSNHTIYFDRFFLSVNLLLDLHKIGIFACGTVMPMYRGKGAEKLSVQCPVVFAQYKRNMGSMDLANQRRKYFSVGRKSLKRWYIFSFLLDTAVNNDFILMKATNSQTKRIYQLYDFKLELIGKTWKGRMSQKGSF
;
A
#
# COMPACT_ATOMS: atom_id res chain seq x y z
N MET A 1 5.30 10.60 8.46
CA MET A 1 5.55 9.32 9.16
C MET A 1 4.75 9.36 10.45
N TYR A 2 4.11 8.27 10.89
CA TYR A 2 3.38 8.30 12.16
C TYR A 2 4.36 8.45 13.33
N SER A 3 4.33 9.60 14.00
CA SER A 3 5.27 9.95 15.07
C SER A 3 4.70 9.71 16.48
N GLY A 4 3.51 9.10 16.58
CA GLY A 4 2.88 8.82 17.88
C GLY A 4 2.41 10.09 18.60
N LYS A 5 2.60 10.14 19.92
CA LYS A 5 2.11 11.25 20.76
C LYS A 5 2.90 12.55 20.59
N SER A 6 4.10 12.51 20.02
CA SER A 6 4.94 13.68 19.73
C SER A 6 4.64 14.29 18.35
N ASP A 7 3.47 14.00 17.79
CA ASP A 7 3.09 14.43 16.46
C ASP A 7 2.42 15.82 16.51
N ASN A 8 3.07 16.82 15.92
CA ASN A 8 2.63 18.21 15.90
C ASN A 8 1.76 18.56 14.69
N THR A 9 1.29 17.56 13.91
CA THR A 9 0.42 17.84 12.76
C THR A 9 -0.91 18.45 13.25
N PRO A 10 -1.36 19.58 12.68
CA PRO A 10 -2.66 20.14 13.02
C PRO A 10 -3.76 19.11 12.70
N ARG A 11 -4.65 18.87 13.67
CA ARG A 11 -5.72 17.86 13.55
C ARG A 11 -7.06 18.54 13.39
N THR A 12 -7.89 18.02 12.49
CA THR A 12 -9.28 18.44 12.43
C THR A 12 -10.09 17.78 13.53
N LYS A 13 -11.32 18.29 13.75
CA LYS A 13 -12.29 17.71 14.69
C LYS A 13 -12.67 16.27 14.35
N ASN A 14 -12.44 15.83 13.11
CA ASN A 14 -12.80 14.50 12.62
C ASN A 14 -11.77 13.41 12.99
N GLY A 15 -10.64 13.80 13.58
CA GLY A 15 -9.64 12.88 14.12
C GLY A 15 -8.57 12.44 13.13
N LEU A 16 -7.58 11.71 13.64
CA LEU A 16 -6.35 11.37 12.91
C LEU A 16 -6.62 10.56 11.64
N GLY A 17 -7.47 9.53 11.71
CA GLY A 17 -7.76 8.66 10.57
C GLY A 17 -8.34 9.43 9.39
N TYR A 18 -9.25 10.37 9.67
CA TYR A 18 -9.83 11.26 8.67
C TYR A 18 -8.76 12.12 8.02
N ASP A 19 -7.95 12.82 8.82
CA ASP A 19 -6.92 13.75 8.29
C ASP A 19 -5.90 13.03 7.40
N TRP A 20 -5.48 11.83 7.81
CA TRP A 20 -4.56 11.02 7.02
C TRP A 20 -5.17 10.57 5.70
N VAL A 21 -6.42 10.10 5.70
CA VAL A 21 -7.07 9.69 4.45
C VAL A 21 -7.22 10.90 3.52
N MET A 22 -7.69 12.04 4.01
CA MET A 22 -7.82 13.25 3.20
C MET A 22 -6.48 13.73 2.66
N HIS A 23 -5.41 13.64 3.46
CA HIS A 23 -4.07 13.99 3.01
C HIS A 23 -3.54 13.04 1.92
N LEU A 24 -3.75 11.73 2.08
CA LEU A 24 -3.30 10.71 1.11
C LEU A 24 -4.09 10.72 -0.19
N THR A 25 -5.33 11.22 -0.16
CA THR A 25 -6.21 11.29 -1.32
C THR A 25 -6.09 12.60 -2.09
N LYS A 26 -5.33 13.56 -1.56
CA LYS A 26 -5.03 14.83 -2.22
C LYS A 26 -4.36 14.56 -3.57
N GLY A 27 -5.02 14.97 -4.66
CA GLY A 27 -4.55 14.75 -6.04
C GLY A 27 -5.20 13.57 -6.77
N LEU A 28 -6.08 12.80 -6.12
CA LEU A 28 -6.95 11.81 -6.77
C LEU A 28 -8.37 12.37 -7.04
N GLU A 29 -8.55 13.67 -6.88
CA GLU A 29 -9.84 14.35 -7.02
C GLU A 29 -10.37 14.22 -8.45
N SER A 30 -11.68 13.98 -8.61
CA SER A 30 -12.37 13.84 -9.92
C SER A 30 -11.92 12.70 -10.83
N SER A 31 -10.95 11.90 -10.41
CA SER A 31 -10.58 10.67 -11.07
C SER A 31 -11.46 9.56 -10.48
N ASN A 32 -12.25 8.83 -11.27
CA ASN A 32 -13.25 7.81 -10.88
C ASN A 32 -12.66 6.59 -10.10
N HIS A 33 -11.78 6.85 -9.15
CA HIS A 33 -11.12 5.88 -8.30
C HIS A 33 -12.01 5.56 -7.11
N THR A 34 -12.06 4.27 -6.81
CA THR A 34 -12.69 3.77 -5.60
C THR A 34 -11.62 3.39 -4.60
N ILE A 35 -11.70 3.94 -3.40
CA ILE A 35 -10.75 3.67 -2.32
C ILE A 35 -11.39 2.72 -1.31
N TYR A 36 -10.61 1.74 -0.89
CA TYR A 36 -11.04 0.72 0.06
C TYR A 36 -10.23 0.88 1.33
N PHE A 37 -10.93 1.03 2.46
CA PHE A 37 -10.29 1.23 3.76
C PHE A 37 -10.63 0.12 4.74
N ASP A 38 -9.74 -0.09 5.72
CA ASP A 38 -10.06 -0.85 6.92
C ASP A 38 -11.05 -0.05 7.79
N ARG A 39 -11.83 -0.74 8.61
CA ARG A 39 -12.78 -0.19 9.58
C ARG A 39 -12.17 0.93 10.42
N PHE A 40 -10.90 0.83 10.80
CA PHE A 40 -10.23 1.83 11.64
C PHE A 40 -10.31 3.25 11.04
N PHE A 41 -10.30 3.37 9.72
CA PHE A 41 -10.33 4.66 9.03
C PHE A 41 -11.73 5.08 8.60
N LEU A 42 -12.74 4.20 8.75
CA LEU A 42 -14.08 4.44 8.22
C LEU A 42 -14.89 5.34 9.17
N SER A 43 -15.32 6.49 8.67
CA SER A 43 -16.31 7.36 9.33
C SER A 43 -17.33 7.87 8.30
N VAL A 44 -18.56 8.13 8.75
CA VAL A 44 -19.63 8.62 7.87
C VAL A 44 -19.26 9.97 7.24
N ASN A 45 -18.69 10.88 8.05
CA ASN A 45 -18.22 12.19 7.57
C ASN A 45 -17.15 12.04 6.48
N LEU A 46 -16.21 11.10 6.64
CA LEU A 46 -15.19 10.83 5.63
C LEU A 46 -15.80 10.37 4.30
N LEU A 47 -16.77 9.46 4.34
CA LEU A 47 -17.41 8.97 3.12
C LEU A 47 -18.16 10.08 2.39
N LEU A 48 -18.86 10.95 3.14
CA LEU A 48 -19.58 12.10 2.57
C LEU A 48 -18.60 13.10 1.94
N ASP A 49 -17.51 13.42 2.62
CA ASP A 49 -16.55 14.41 2.12
C ASP A 49 -15.71 13.87 0.95
N LEU A 50 -15.36 12.57 0.94
CA LEU A 50 -14.74 11.92 -0.23
C LEU A 50 -15.68 11.92 -1.43
N HIS A 51 -16.98 11.66 -1.21
CA HIS A 51 -17.96 11.67 -2.29
C HIS A 51 -18.13 13.06 -2.90
N LYS A 52 -18.10 14.13 -2.09
CA LYS A 52 -18.10 15.52 -2.58
C LYS A 52 -16.91 15.83 -3.49
N ILE A 53 -15.76 15.20 -3.25
CA ILE A 53 -14.52 15.37 -4.02
C ILE A 53 -14.48 14.42 -5.24
N GLY A 54 -15.53 13.62 -5.45
CA GLY A 54 -15.66 12.70 -6.58
C GLY A 54 -14.91 11.37 -6.38
N ILE A 55 -14.54 11.04 -5.14
CA ILE A 55 -13.85 9.80 -4.80
C ILE A 55 -14.86 8.84 -4.17
N PHE A 56 -15.00 7.64 -4.74
CA PHE A 56 -15.83 6.59 -4.16
C PHE A 56 -15.07 5.88 -3.05
N ALA A 57 -15.75 5.51 -1.96
CA ALA A 57 -15.11 4.84 -0.84
C ALA A 57 -15.97 3.70 -0.29
N CYS A 58 -15.33 2.61 0.13
CA CYS A 58 -15.99 1.44 0.71
C CYS A 58 -15.17 0.87 1.88
N GLY A 59 -15.86 0.36 2.91
CA GLY A 59 -15.23 -0.31 4.04
C GLY A 59 -16.21 -1.16 4.85
N THR A 60 -15.69 -1.84 5.87
CA THR A 60 -16.50 -2.71 6.73
C THR A 60 -17.03 -1.95 7.95
N VAL A 61 -18.33 -2.08 8.22
CA VAL A 61 -18.93 -1.68 9.51
C VAL A 61 -18.80 -2.82 10.53
N MET A 62 -18.83 -2.51 11.83
CA MET A 62 -18.91 -3.57 12.85
C MET A 62 -20.25 -4.30 12.71
N PRO A 63 -20.28 -5.63 12.78
CA PRO A 63 -21.51 -6.31 13.08
C PRO A 63 -21.97 -5.87 14.47
N MET A 64 -23.22 -5.42 14.60
CA MET A 64 -23.87 -5.26 15.89
C MET A 64 -23.76 -6.59 16.64
N TYR A 65 -23.41 -6.55 17.94
CA TYR A 65 -23.14 -7.74 18.74
C TYR A 65 -24.29 -8.74 18.58
N ARG A 66 -24.05 -9.83 17.86
CA ARG A 66 -25.05 -10.90 17.70
C ARG A 66 -25.07 -11.67 19.01
N GLY A 67 -26.19 -11.61 19.74
CA GLY A 67 -26.43 -12.51 20.86
C GLY A 67 -26.18 -13.96 20.44
N LYS A 68 -25.61 -14.77 21.34
CA LYS A 68 -25.42 -16.21 21.12
C LYS A 68 -26.79 -16.82 20.77
N GLY A 69 -26.98 -17.23 19.50
CA GLY A 69 -28.26 -17.77 19.00
C GLY A 69 -28.78 -17.15 17.70
N ALA A 70 -28.14 -16.10 17.16
CA ALA A 70 -28.57 -15.53 15.88
C ALA A 70 -28.32 -16.53 14.73
N GLU A 71 -29.41 -16.94 14.07
CA GLU A 71 -29.39 -17.82 12.90
C GLU A 71 -28.55 -17.19 11.78
N LYS A 72 -27.60 -17.97 11.24
CA LYS A 72 -26.75 -17.51 10.14
C LYS A 72 -27.55 -17.65 8.84
N LEU A 73 -28.19 -16.56 8.42
CA LEU A 73 -28.78 -16.49 7.08
C LEU A 73 -27.69 -16.68 6.01
N SER A 74 -27.81 -17.71 5.19
CA SER A 74 -26.97 -17.91 4.01
C SER A 74 -27.44 -16.95 2.91
N VAL A 75 -26.87 -15.75 2.90
CA VAL A 75 -27.14 -14.76 1.86
C VAL A 75 -26.09 -14.89 0.76
N GLN A 76 -26.53 -14.83 -0.50
CA GLN A 76 -25.61 -14.74 -1.63
C GLN A 76 -24.71 -13.51 -1.46
N CYS A 77 -23.39 -13.70 -1.62
CA CYS A 77 -22.41 -12.65 -1.38
C CYS A 77 -22.73 -11.40 -2.24
N PRO A 78 -23.03 -10.24 -1.62
CA PRO A 78 -23.30 -9.03 -2.38
C PRO A 78 -22.08 -8.61 -3.21
N VAL A 79 -22.33 -8.05 -4.39
CA VAL A 79 -21.27 -7.60 -5.32
C VAL A 79 -20.30 -6.62 -4.64
N VAL A 80 -20.81 -5.71 -3.82
CA VAL A 80 -20.01 -4.74 -3.05
C VAL A 80 -19.00 -5.44 -2.13
N PHE A 81 -19.41 -6.53 -1.47
CA PHE A 81 -18.52 -7.28 -0.60
C PHE A 81 -17.44 -8.02 -1.38
N ALA A 82 -17.79 -8.59 -2.53
CA ALA A 82 -16.83 -9.22 -3.43
C ALA A 82 -15.80 -8.21 -3.96
N GLN A 83 -16.24 -7.01 -4.36
CA GLN A 83 -15.37 -5.91 -4.79
C GLN A 83 -14.45 -5.44 -3.66
N TYR A 84 -14.98 -5.25 -2.45
CA TYR A 84 -14.18 -4.90 -1.27
C TYR A 84 -13.10 -5.94 -1.00
N LYS A 85 -13.48 -7.22 -0.91
CA LYS A 85 -12.55 -8.33 -0.61
C LYS A 85 -11.46 -8.46 -1.68
N ARG A 86 -11.80 -8.21 -2.94
CA ARG A 86 -10.84 -8.23 -4.06
C ARG A 86 -9.77 -7.14 -3.94
N ASN A 87 -10.14 -5.95 -3.44
CA ASN A 87 -9.27 -4.78 -3.49
C ASN A 87 -8.55 -4.46 -2.17
N MET A 88 -9.11 -4.85 -1.01
CA MET A 88 -8.54 -4.57 0.32
C MET A 88 -7.13 -5.17 0.51
N GLY A 89 -6.88 -6.38 -0.02
CA GLY A 89 -5.61 -7.10 0.17
C GLY A 89 -4.42 -6.53 -0.62
N SER A 90 -4.61 -5.45 -1.39
CA SER A 90 -3.57 -4.88 -2.25
C SER A 90 -2.37 -4.37 -1.45
N MET A 91 -2.63 -3.72 -0.30
CA MET A 91 -1.58 -3.20 0.58
C MET A 91 -0.79 -4.33 1.25
N ASP A 92 -1.48 -5.36 1.73
CA ASP A 92 -0.85 -6.54 2.32
C ASP A 92 0.03 -7.27 1.31
N LEU A 93 -0.45 -7.42 0.08
CA LEU A 93 0.32 -8.02 -1.01
C LEU A 93 1.58 -7.21 -1.33
N ALA A 94 1.50 -5.88 -1.37
CA ALA A 94 2.66 -5.02 -1.55
C ALA A 94 3.67 -5.16 -0.40
N ASN A 95 3.19 -5.21 0.85
CA ASN A 95 4.04 -5.43 2.01
C ASN A 95 4.69 -6.83 2.01
N GLN A 96 3.94 -7.85 1.59
CA GLN A 96 4.44 -9.22 1.46
C GLN A 96 5.53 -9.29 0.39
N ARG A 97 5.29 -8.70 -0.79
CA ARG A 97 6.30 -8.59 -1.88
C ARG A 97 7.56 -7.87 -1.43
N ARG A 98 7.42 -6.78 -0.69
CA ARG A 98 8.56 -6.04 -0.12
C ARG A 98 9.36 -6.88 0.88
N LYS A 99 8.67 -7.64 1.73
CA LYS A 99 9.31 -8.52 2.72
C LYS A 99 10.11 -9.63 2.04
N TYR A 100 9.67 -10.12 0.88
CA TYR A 100 10.43 -11.09 0.11
C TYR A 100 11.70 -10.45 -0.46
N PHE A 101 12.84 -11.05 -0.10
CA PHE A 101 14.18 -10.61 -0.51
C PHE A 101 14.52 -9.18 -0.10
N SER A 102 14.18 -8.81 1.15
CA SER A 102 14.62 -7.55 1.75
C SER A 102 16.15 -7.47 1.77
N VAL A 103 16.68 -6.34 1.28
CA VAL A 103 18.13 -6.06 1.30
C VAL A 103 18.58 -5.51 2.66
N GLY A 104 17.61 -5.16 3.51
CA GLY A 104 17.84 -4.56 4.81
C GLY A 104 18.47 -5.51 5.83
N ARG A 105 19.54 -5.05 6.48
CA ARG A 105 20.12 -5.73 7.64
C ARG A 105 19.43 -5.30 8.92
N LYS A 106 19.35 -6.21 9.91
CA LYS A 106 18.92 -5.84 11.27
C LYS A 106 19.86 -4.75 11.80
N SER A 107 19.28 -3.65 12.24
CA SER A 107 20.01 -2.49 12.75
C SER A 107 19.33 -1.98 14.00
N LEU A 108 20.12 -1.68 15.03
CA LEU A 108 19.66 -1.03 16.26
C LEU A 108 19.39 0.47 16.07
N LYS A 109 19.94 1.06 15.01
CA LYS A 109 19.67 2.44 14.58
C LYS A 109 18.57 2.47 13.52
N ARG A 110 17.96 3.64 13.29
CA ARG A 110 16.85 3.86 12.33
C ARG A 110 17.19 3.66 10.84
N TRP A 111 18.35 3.07 10.50
CA TRP A 111 18.74 2.67 9.13
C TRP A 111 17.79 1.68 8.46
N TYR A 112 16.93 1.01 9.24
CA TYR A 112 15.86 0.19 8.67
C TYR A 112 14.87 1.02 7.82
N ILE A 113 14.74 2.33 8.07
CA ILE A 113 13.92 3.25 7.25
C ILE A 113 14.53 3.42 5.86
N PHE A 114 15.85 3.62 5.77
CA PHE A 114 16.55 3.68 4.48
C PHE A 114 16.36 2.37 3.70
N SER A 115 16.52 1.24 4.38
CA SER A 115 16.33 -0.08 3.76
C SER A 115 14.88 -0.26 3.28
N PHE A 116 13.90 0.21 4.05
CA PHE A 116 12.49 0.20 3.65
C PHE A 116 12.23 1.01 2.37
N LEU A 117 12.81 2.21 2.26
CA LEU A 117 12.65 3.07 1.10
C LEU A 117 13.31 2.44 -0.14
N LEU A 118 14.50 1.87 0.01
CA LEU A 118 15.19 1.17 -1.08
C LEU A 118 14.41 -0.04 -1.58
N ASP A 119 13.94 -0.90 -0.65
CA ASP A 119 13.12 -2.06 -1.02
C ASP A 119 11.82 -1.63 -1.72
N THR A 120 11.20 -0.51 -1.29
CA THR A 120 9.99 0.02 -1.92
C THR A 120 10.27 0.56 -3.32
N ALA A 121 11.36 1.31 -3.51
CA ALA A 121 11.77 1.83 -4.82
C ALA A 121 12.00 0.69 -5.82
N VAL A 122 12.76 -0.35 -5.44
CA VAL A 122 13.02 -1.51 -6.31
C VAL A 122 11.74 -2.26 -6.70
N ASN A 123 10.77 -2.38 -5.78
CA ASN A 123 9.47 -2.98 -6.09
C ASN A 123 8.66 -2.09 -7.05
N ASN A 124 8.70 -0.78 -6.88
CA ASN A 124 8.02 0.17 -7.77
C ASN A 124 8.63 0.15 -9.17
N ASP A 125 9.96 0.11 -9.29
CA ASP A 125 10.68 -0.01 -10.56
C ASP A 125 10.30 -1.31 -11.29
N PHE A 126 10.15 -2.42 -10.57
CA PHE A 126 9.72 -3.68 -11.15
C PHE A 126 8.26 -3.63 -11.65
N ILE A 127 7.37 -2.93 -10.93
CA ILE A 127 5.99 -2.69 -11.37
C ILE A 127 5.98 -1.86 -12.65
N LEU A 128 6.76 -0.77 -12.69
CA LEU A 128 6.91 0.08 -13.88
C LEU A 128 7.49 -0.70 -15.06
N MET A 129 8.54 -1.48 -14.85
CA MET A 129 9.12 -2.34 -15.89
C MET A 129 8.06 -3.27 -16.49
N LYS A 130 7.23 -3.90 -15.66
CA LYS A 130 6.15 -4.78 -16.14
C LYS A 130 5.05 -4.03 -16.90
N ALA A 131 4.70 -2.83 -16.46
CA ALA A 131 3.70 -2.00 -17.14
C ALA A 131 4.19 -1.57 -18.53
N THR A 132 5.46 -1.12 -18.63
CA THR A 132 6.05 -0.62 -19.88
C THR A 132 6.43 -1.74 -20.86
N ASN A 133 6.90 -2.89 -20.37
CA ASN A 133 7.34 -4.03 -21.20
C ASN A 133 6.29 -5.15 -21.31
N SER A 134 5.02 -4.80 -21.51
CA SER A 134 3.93 -5.79 -21.73
C SER A 134 4.17 -6.75 -22.90
N GLN A 135 5.20 -6.53 -23.74
CA GLN A 135 5.57 -7.36 -24.89
C GLN A 135 6.77 -8.31 -24.67
N THR A 136 7.52 -8.23 -23.56
CA THR A 136 8.63 -9.17 -23.35
C THR A 136 8.12 -10.56 -22.98
N LYS A 137 8.37 -11.56 -23.83
CA LYS A 137 8.04 -12.99 -23.64
C LYS A 137 8.70 -13.66 -22.42
N ARG A 138 9.66 -13.01 -21.76
CA ARG A 138 10.30 -13.55 -20.55
C ARG A 138 9.48 -13.22 -19.31
N ILE A 139 9.02 -14.27 -18.62
CA ILE A 139 8.46 -14.15 -17.27
C ILE A 139 9.59 -13.80 -16.32
N TYR A 140 9.81 -12.51 -16.05
CA TYR A 140 10.74 -12.07 -15.02
C TYR A 140 10.10 -12.20 -13.64
N GLN A 141 10.72 -12.99 -12.76
CA GLN A 141 10.42 -12.99 -11.34
C GLN A 141 11.13 -11.82 -10.64
N LEU A 142 10.58 -11.36 -9.51
CA LEU A 142 11.16 -10.25 -8.74
C LEU A 142 12.61 -10.56 -8.30
N TYR A 143 12.90 -11.83 -8.02
CA TYR A 143 14.21 -12.30 -7.64
C TYR A 143 15.25 -12.08 -8.74
N ASP A 144 14.94 -12.51 -9.98
CA ASP A 144 15.85 -12.36 -11.13
C ASP A 144 16.15 -10.89 -11.42
N PHE A 145 15.13 -10.05 -11.33
CA PHE A 145 15.27 -8.61 -11.49
C PHE A 145 16.24 -8.01 -10.45
N LYS A 146 16.10 -8.40 -9.18
CA LYS A 146 16.99 -7.95 -8.10
C LYS A 146 18.43 -8.43 -8.33
N LEU A 147 18.64 -9.68 -8.74
CA LEU A 147 19.97 -10.22 -9.05
C LEU A 147 20.64 -9.46 -10.19
N GLU A 148 19.91 -9.18 -11.26
CA GLU A 148 20.45 -8.43 -12.40
C GLU A 148 20.84 -7.01 -12.00
N LEU A 149 20.01 -6.35 -11.19
CA LEU A 149 20.27 -5.02 -10.67
C LEU A 149 21.54 -5.01 -9.80
N ILE A 150 21.71 -5.98 -8.91
CA ILE A 150 22.94 -6.16 -8.12
C ILE A 150 24.13 -6.38 -9.04
N GLY A 151 24.02 -7.25 -10.04
CA GLY A 151 25.07 -7.54 -11.00
C GLY A 151 25.52 -6.31 -11.79
N LYS A 152 24.58 -5.49 -12.27
CA LYS A 152 24.85 -4.21 -12.95
C LYS A 152 25.59 -3.23 -12.05
N THR A 153 25.10 -3.07 -10.81
CA THR A 153 25.71 -2.16 -9.82
C THR A 153 27.13 -2.61 -9.46
N TRP A 154 27.36 -3.91 -9.32
CA TRP A 154 28.68 -4.47 -9.02
C TRP A 154 29.67 -4.28 -10.17
N LYS A 155 29.25 -4.57 -11.41
CA LYS A 155 30.08 -4.38 -12.61
C LYS A 155 30.48 -2.92 -12.81
N GLY A 156 29.55 -1.98 -12.62
CA GLY A 156 29.85 -0.54 -12.70
C GLY A 156 30.91 -0.11 -11.68
N ARG A 157 30.83 -0.63 -10.45
CA ARG A 157 31.82 -0.36 -9.40
C ARG A 157 33.20 -0.94 -9.70
N MET A 158 33.27 -2.15 -10.28
CA MET A 158 34.52 -2.78 -10.68
C MET A 158 35.18 -2.03 -11.85
N SER A 159 34.39 -1.58 -12.82
CA SER A 159 34.88 -0.81 -13.97
C SER A 159 35.50 0.54 -13.58
N GLN A 160 35.02 1.18 -12.51
CA GLN A 160 35.58 2.45 -11.99
C GLN A 160 36.84 2.27 -11.13
N LYS A 161 37.09 1.06 -10.63
CA LYS A 161 38.28 0.76 -9.81
C LYS A 161 39.49 0.29 -10.62
N GLY A 162 39.31 -0.08 -11.89
CA GLY A 162 40.37 -0.53 -12.79
C GLY A 162 41.13 0.58 -13.52
N SER A 163 40.93 1.85 -13.15
CA SER A 163 41.56 3.02 -13.74
C SER A 163 42.39 3.79 -12.68
N PHE A 164 43.42 3.12 -12.16
CA PHE A 164 44.53 3.69 -11.40
C PHE A 164 45.83 3.05 -11.89
#